data_AF-A0A4S2VGQ0-F1
#
_entry.id   AF-A0A4S2VGQ0-F1
#
_cell.length_a   1.000
_cell.length_b   1.000
_cell.length_c   1.000
_cell.angle_alpha   90.00
_cell.angle_beta   90.00
_cell.angle_gamma   90.00
#
_symmetry.space_group_name_H-M   'P 1'
#
loop_
_entity.id
_entity.type
_entity.pdbx_description
1 polymer ?
#
loop_
_entity_poly.entity_id
_entity_poly.type
_entity_poly.pdbx_seq_one_letter_code
_entity_poly.pdbx_strand_id
1 'polypeptide(L)'
;MAERSTAAVDVADNDGDEPSAAQAAQATSDGVDTQNGRAADGPMPEKDGERTNTASTAAPELHSGHKLARRYRLEECVTRVDGFSSWRAMDEKLRRAVGVHLMPADHSRARSVLAAARSSALLGDPRFVQVLDAVEENDLVYVVHEWLPDATELTALLAAGPLEAHEAYQLVSQVSQAMAAAHREGLAHLRLTPSAILRTSTGQWRIRGLAVNAALRGITSETPQRADTEAIGALLYAALTQRWPYESDAYGLTGLPKGVGLIAPDQVRAGVHRGLGELAMRALANDGATASRQEPACTTPEELSKAVSAMPRIRPPEPAFTAPPEYQHTTYQQGSYGRNTPPGVTTVQSMPVAPPPPPLQSRTGRALKWGVAALLIAALGLGSWQLADTLLERGTQKGNSGTSNNTKPGTDDNPKETGPGEPLKIQDVSVLGNSVKPALAPKTIDGDHESAWVTPEYYNYANFGRLEQENDGSGIIVDLGEAKDVSGLEVDMYASGQTVEVLAAPADAANPGTVGAFSHRITKLERTDKKLQATLETPIRTRYVLIHVTELPASGGGYRGGINEIKVLGPAS
;
A
#
# COMPACT_ATOMS: atom_id res chain seq x y z
N MET A 1 -58.63 2.30 13.67
CA MET A 1 -59.08 2.08 15.06
C MET A 1 -57.88 1.46 15.78
N ALA A 2 -56.99 2.22 16.44
CA ALA A 2 -57.16 2.96 17.71
C ALA A 2 -57.75 2.02 18.77
N GLU A 3 -57.03 1.65 19.84
CA GLU A 3 -56.79 2.37 21.12
C GLU A 3 -55.51 1.78 21.78
N ARG A 4 -54.50 2.47 22.33
CA ARG A 4 -54.35 3.53 23.35
C ARG A 4 -54.95 3.22 24.74
N SER A 5 -54.07 2.95 25.71
CA SER A 5 -54.26 3.12 27.16
C SER A 5 -52.86 3.17 27.81
N THR A 6 -52.20 4.31 28.07
CA THR A 6 -52.31 5.29 29.18
C THR A 6 -52.43 4.72 30.60
N ALA A 7 -51.37 4.89 31.38
CA ALA A 7 -51.42 5.20 32.81
C ALA A 7 -50.22 6.11 33.15
N ALA A 8 -50.53 7.25 33.75
CA ALA A 8 -49.64 8.31 34.24
C ALA A 8 -49.51 8.23 35.77
N VAL A 9 -48.95 9.29 36.36
CA VAL A 9 -48.75 9.65 37.80
C VAL A 9 -47.27 9.55 38.19
N ASP A 10 -46.57 10.56 38.72
CA ASP A 10 -46.85 11.98 38.95
C ASP A 10 -45.51 12.71 39.09
N VAL A 11 -45.51 14.01 38.81
CA VAL A 11 -44.41 14.96 38.99
C VAL A 11 -44.67 15.74 40.27
N ALA A 12 -43.62 15.97 41.07
CA ALA A 12 -43.63 17.05 42.06
C ALA A 12 -42.34 17.87 41.91
N ASP A 13 -42.57 19.16 41.69
CA ASP A 13 -41.65 20.29 41.63
C ASP A 13 -40.71 20.38 42.86
N ASN A 14 -39.50 20.92 42.67
CA ASN A 14 -39.24 22.29 43.11
C ASN A 14 -37.96 22.88 42.47
N ASP A 15 -38.10 24.16 42.14
CA ASP A 15 -37.14 25.08 41.54
C ASP A 15 -35.94 25.43 42.44
N GLY A 16 -34.82 25.75 41.76
CA GLY A 16 -34.11 27.03 41.91
C GLY A 16 -33.18 27.25 43.11
N ASP A 17 -31.86 27.10 42.89
CA ASP A 17 -30.92 28.24 42.83
C ASP A 17 -29.49 27.76 42.46
N GLU A 18 -28.76 28.56 41.68
CA GLU A 18 -27.43 28.27 41.11
C GLU A 18 -26.25 28.35 42.14
N PRO A 19 -24.95 28.30 41.73
CA PRO A 19 -24.11 27.12 41.92
C PRO A 19 -22.97 27.36 42.92
N SER A 20 -22.61 26.33 43.69
CA SER A 20 -21.41 26.40 44.54
C SER A 20 -20.16 25.98 43.75
N ALA A 21 -19.24 26.93 43.59
CA ALA A 21 -17.89 26.70 43.09
C ALA A 21 -17.10 25.78 44.05
N ALA A 22 -16.74 24.58 43.60
CA ALA A 22 -15.84 23.69 44.32
C ALA A 22 -14.40 23.86 43.79
N GLN A 23 -13.54 24.33 44.68
CA GLN A 23 -12.10 24.49 44.49
C GLN A 23 -11.37 23.14 44.33
N ALA A 24 -10.33 23.18 43.50
CA ALA A 24 -9.37 22.11 43.27
C ALA A 24 -8.61 21.73 44.55
N ALA A 25 -8.55 20.42 44.84
CA ALA A 25 -7.69 19.87 45.88
C ALA A 25 -6.40 19.31 45.25
N GLN A 26 -5.27 19.81 45.76
CA GLN A 26 -3.90 19.46 45.41
C GLN A 26 -3.44 18.15 46.05
N ALA A 27 -2.39 17.62 45.43
CA ALA A 27 -1.60 16.46 45.80
C ALA A 27 -1.08 16.48 47.24
N THR A 28 -1.14 15.33 47.90
CA THR A 28 -0.45 15.06 49.16
C THR A 28 0.91 14.42 48.86
N SER A 29 1.97 15.19 49.11
CA SER A 29 3.32 14.71 49.34
C SER A 29 3.59 14.70 50.83
N ASP A 30 4.09 13.60 51.39
CA ASP A 30 4.78 13.60 52.68
C ASP A 30 6.12 12.86 52.52
N GLY A 31 7.22 13.63 52.64
CA GLY A 31 8.50 13.13 53.16
C GLY A 31 8.49 13.26 54.69
N VAL A 32 9.47 12.83 55.48
CA VAL A 32 10.92 12.67 55.28
C VAL A 32 11.40 11.81 56.46
N ASP A 33 12.47 11.02 56.29
CA ASP A 33 13.47 10.90 57.35
C ASP A 33 14.87 10.73 56.76
N THR A 34 15.70 11.73 56.98
CA THR A 34 17.12 11.81 56.63
C THR A 34 17.97 11.45 57.85
N GLN A 35 18.91 10.52 57.69
CA GLN A 35 20.16 10.53 58.45
C GLN A 35 21.37 10.32 57.51
N ASN A 36 22.28 11.30 57.57
CA ASN A 36 23.57 11.38 56.91
C ASN A 36 24.57 10.32 57.40
N GLY A 37 25.50 9.91 56.53
CA GLY A 37 26.84 9.55 57.01
C GLY A 37 27.74 8.68 56.13
N ARG A 38 28.54 9.35 55.29
CA ARG A 38 29.92 9.01 54.86
C ARG A 38 30.18 7.94 53.78
N ALA A 39 31.08 8.35 52.89
CA ALA A 39 31.72 7.64 51.80
C ALA A 39 32.68 6.53 52.25
N ALA A 40 32.81 5.50 51.40
CA ALA A 40 34.03 4.70 51.26
C ALA A 40 34.09 4.07 49.85
N ASP A 41 35.22 4.31 49.18
CA ASP A 41 35.74 3.58 48.01
C ASP A 41 35.88 2.07 48.27
N GLY A 42 35.70 1.25 47.22
CA GLY A 42 36.20 -0.13 47.20
C GLY A 42 35.40 -1.10 46.33
N PRO A 43 36.02 -1.84 45.38
CA PRO A 43 35.34 -2.53 44.27
C PRO A 43 34.98 -3.99 44.57
N MET A 44 33.92 -4.52 43.94
CA MET A 44 33.67 -5.98 43.82
C MET A 44 32.51 -6.28 42.85
N PRO A 45 32.42 -7.51 42.29
CA PRO A 45 33.13 -7.93 41.09
C PRO A 45 32.19 -8.36 39.96
N GLU A 46 32.74 -8.46 38.74
CA GLU A 46 32.11 -9.14 37.61
C GLU A 46 31.71 -10.57 37.98
N LYS A 47 30.47 -10.93 37.64
CA LYS A 47 30.07 -12.32 37.41
C LYS A 47 29.39 -12.41 36.06
N ASP A 48 30.15 -12.95 35.11
CA ASP A 48 29.65 -13.61 33.92
C ASP A 48 28.69 -14.73 34.31
N GLY A 49 27.56 -14.80 33.61
CA GLY A 49 26.54 -15.81 33.81
C GLY A 49 25.38 -15.63 32.84
N GLU A 50 25.59 -16.10 31.61
CA GLU A 50 24.56 -16.55 30.66
C GLU A 50 23.34 -15.63 30.46
N ARG A 51 23.50 -14.66 29.56
CA ARG A 51 22.36 -14.14 28.79
C ARG A 51 21.82 -15.28 27.93
N THR A 52 20.78 -15.93 28.43
CA THR A 52 19.93 -16.83 27.64
C THR A 52 19.47 -16.07 26.41
N ASN A 53 19.87 -16.61 25.27
CA ASN A 53 19.54 -16.18 23.93
C ASN A 53 18.01 -16.11 23.80
N THR A 54 17.40 -14.92 23.86
CA THR A 54 15.97 -14.74 23.58
C THR A 54 15.76 -15.01 22.10
N ALA A 55 15.45 -16.26 21.80
CA ALA A 55 15.08 -16.73 20.48
C ALA A 55 13.93 -15.87 19.93
N SER A 56 14.11 -15.39 18.70
CA SER A 56 13.09 -14.73 17.89
C SER A 56 11.77 -15.49 17.93
N THR A 57 10.74 -14.93 18.57
CA THR A 57 9.41 -15.53 18.65
C THR A 57 8.70 -15.45 17.30
N ALA A 58 8.94 -16.43 16.44
CA ALA A 58 8.07 -16.69 15.31
C ALA A 58 6.71 -17.15 15.85
N ALA A 59 5.62 -16.62 15.31
CA ALA A 59 4.29 -17.14 15.60
C ALA A 59 4.27 -18.64 15.31
N PRO A 60 3.65 -19.48 16.17
CA PRO A 60 3.53 -20.90 15.89
C PRO A 60 2.93 -21.08 14.50
N GLU A 61 3.53 -21.93 13.65
CA GLU A 61 3.02 -22.19 12.31
C GLU A 61 1.66 -22.88 12.40
N LEU A 62 0.61 -22.08 12.46
CA LEU A 62 -0.75 -22.56 12.45
C LEU A 62 -1.14 -22.93 11.02
N HIS A 63 -1.80 -24.08 10.91
CA HIS A 63 -2.26 -24.65 9.64
C HIS A 63 -3.78 -24.79 9.64
N SER A 64 -4.35 -24.99 8.45
CA SER A 64 -5.75 -25.38 8.31
C SER A 64 -6.06 -26.62 9.16
N GLY A 65 -7.22 -26.64 9.80
CA GLY A 65 -7.67 -27.68 10.73
C GLY A 65 -7.25 -27.46 12.19
N HIS A 66 -6.31 -26.56 12.47
CA HIS A 66 -5.92 -26.24 13.85
C HIS A 66 -7.11 -25.64 14.64
N LYS A 67 -7.23 -26.01 15.92
CA LYS A 67 -8.37 -25.61 16.78
C LYS A 67 -7.92 -24.71 17.92
N LEU A 68 -8.42 -23.47 17.94
CA LEU A 68 -8.23 -22.52 19.03
C LEU A 68 -9.31 -22.73 20.11
N ALA A 69 -8.91 -22.78 21.38
CA ALA A 69 -9.78 -23.05 22.54
C ALA A 69 -10.71 -24.28 22.37
N ARG A 70 -10.31 -25.26 21.54
CA ARG A 70 -11.15 -26.40 21.09
C ARG A 70 -12.52 -25.97 20.55
N ARG A 71 -12.64 -24.76 20.00
CA ARG A 71 -13.89 -24.17 19.52
C ARG A 71 -13.77 -23.65 18.09
N TYR A 72 -12.74 -22.86 17.81
CA TYR A 72 -12.58 -22.22 16.51
C TYR A 72 -11.60 -23.04 15.66
N ARG A 73 -12.10 -23.72 14.64
CA ARG A 73 -11.25 -24.46 13.69
C ARG A 73 -10.85 -23.54 12.55
N LEU A 74 -9.55 -23.29 12.41
CA LEU A 74 -8.99 -22.52 11.29
C LEU A 74 -9.21 -23.30 9.99
N GLU A 75 -9.69 -22.63 8.94
CA GLU A 75 -9.93 -23.27 7.63
C GLU A 75 -8.97 -22.73 6.57
N GLU A 76 -8.87 -21.42 6.45
CA GLU A 76 -8.15 -20.77 5.36
C GLU A 76 -7.42 -19.54 5.87
N CYS A 77 -6.12 -19.44 5.60
CA CYS A 77 -5.33 -18.25 5.91
C CYS A 77 -5.57 -17.22 4.80
N VAL A 78 -6.23 -16.12 5.15
CA VAL A 78 -6.55 -15.03 4.21
C VAL A 78 -5.32 -14.14 4.02
N THR A 79 -4.63 -13.81 5.11
CA THR A 79 -3.42 -12.98 5.07
C THR A 79 -2.43 -13.37 6.17
N ARG A 80 -1.14 -13.19 5.91
CA ARG A 80 -0.06 -13.25 6.90
C ARG A 80 0.88 -12.08 6.65
N VAL A 81 0.84 -11.08 7.52
CA VAL A 81 1.55 -9.80 7.34
C VAL A 81 1.85 -9.22 8.74
N ASP A 82 2.93 -8.48 8.90
CA ASP A 82 3.25 -7.72 10.13
C ASP A 82 3.11 -8.55 11.44
N GLY A 83 3.62 -9.78 11.48
CA GLY A 83 3.60 -10.58 12.71
C GLY A 83 2.22 -11.05 13.19
N PHE A 84 1.17 -10.86 12.39
CA PHE A 84 -0.15 -11.45 12.60
C PHE A 84 -0.61 -12.21 11.35
N SER A 85 -1.61 -13.09 11.52
CA SER A 85 -2.34 -13.63 10.37
C SER A 85 -3.84 -13.55 10.58
N SER A 86 -4.56 -13.46 9.46
CA SER A 86 -6.01 -13.39 9.41
C SER A 86 -6.54 -14.64 8.75
N TRP A 87 -7.56 -15.25 9.34
CA TRP A 87 -8.09 -16.54 8.93
C TRP A 87 -9.59 -16.50 8.80
N ARG A 88 -10.11 -17.27 7.84
CA ARG A 88 -11.47 -17.78 7.90
C ARG A 88 -11.46 -19.03 8.76
N ALA A 89 -12.37 -19.09 9.73
CA ALA A 89 -12.50 -20.21 10.66
C ALA A 89 -13.96 -20.59 10.87
N MET A 90 -14.18 -21.77 11.45
CA MET A 90 -15.49 -22.27 11.85
C MET A 90 -15.60 -22.28 13.37
N ASP A 91 -16.58 -21.58 13.93
CA ASP A 91 -17.00 -21.77 15.32
C ASP A 91 -17.79 -23.08 15.40
N GLU A 92 -17.18 -24.15 15.90
CA GLU A 92 -17.79 -25.48 15.94
C GLU A 92 -18.96 -25.59 16.92
N LYS A 93 -19.02 -24.70 17.93
CA LYS A 93 -20.12 -24.68 18.91
C LYS A 93 -21.37 -24.03 18.31
N LEU A 94 -21.20 -22.88 17.66
CA LEU A 94 -22.31 -22.15 17.04
C LEU A 94 -22.56 -22.56 15.58
N ARG A 95 -21.68 -23.40 15.00
CA ARG A 95 -21.72 -23.87 13.60
C ARG A 95 -21.84 -22.74 12.59
N ARG A 96 -21.00 -21.70 12.76
CA ARG A 96 -20.95 -20.55 11.84
C ARG A 96 -19.51 -20.20 11.47
N ALA A 97 -19.34 -19.65 10.28
CA ALA A 97 -18.07 -19.06 9.87
C ALA A 97 -17.79 -17.80 10.71
N VAL A 98 -16.51 -17.58 11.01
CA VAL A 98 -15.98 -16.41 11.71
C VAL A 98 -14.65 -16.00 11.08
N GLY A 99 -14.31 -14.72 11.19
CA GLY A 99 -12.95 -14.26 10.91
C GLY A 99 -12.11 -14.26 12.18
N VAL A 100 -10.83 -14.58 12.07
CA VAL A 100 -9.91 -14.63 13.21
C VAL A 100 -8.61 -13.90 12.85
N HIS A 101 -8.28 -12.86 13.60
CA HIS A 101 -6.93 -12.29 13.60
C HIS A 101 -6.13 -12.91 14.73
N LEU A 102 -4.88 -13.27 14.49
CA LEU A 102 -4.07 -13.97 15.48
C LEU A 102 -2.59 -13.59 15.40
N MET A 103 -1.95 -13.49 16.57
CA MET A 103 -0.55 -13.10 16.74
C MET A 103 0.04 -13.74 18.01
N PRO A 104 1.38 -13.82 18.14
CA PRO A 104 2.03 -14.24 19.38
C PRO A 104 1.60 -13.37 20.57
N ALA A 105 1.39 -13.97 21.73
CA ALA A 105 1.02 -13.25 22.95
C ALA A 105 2.14 -12.31 23.45
N ASP A 106 3.40 -12.67 23.18
CA ASP A 106 4.57 -11.86 23.50
C ASP A 106 4.86 -10.77 22.45
N HIS A 107 4.10 -10.71 21.36
CA HIS A 107 4.24 -9.64 20.38
C HIS A 107 3.98 -8.30 21.07
N SER A 108 4.83 -7.30 20.79
CA SER A 108 4.71 -5.94 21.32
C SER A 108 3.34 -5.27 21.17
N ARG A 109 2.50 -5.74 20.22
CA ARG A 109 1.16 -5.22 19.92
C ARG A 109 0.02 -6.09 20.49
N ALA A 110 0.31 -7.24 21.09
CA ALA A 110 -0.72 -8.17 21.58
C ALA A 110 -1.68 -7.50 22.57
N ARG A 111 -1.14 -6.77 23.55
CA ARG A 111 -1.93 -6.03 24.54
C ARG A 111 -2.79 -4.93 23.91
N SER A 112 -2.26 -4.17 22.96
CA SER A 112 -3.02 -3.09 22.31
C SER A 112 -4.12 -3.65 21.41
N VAL A 113 -3.88 -4.78 20.72
CA VAL A 113 -4.89 -5.48 19.91
C VAL A 113 -6.03 -6.00 20.76
N LEU A 114 -5.76 -6.63 21.91
CA LEU A 114 -6.81 -7.07 22.85
C LEU A 114 -7.61 -5.90 23.40
N ALA A 115 -6.94 -4.82 23.81
CA ALA A 115 -7.61 -3.61 24.29
C ALA A 115 -8.51 -3.02 23.20
N ALA A 116 -8.00 -2.87 21.97
CA ALA A 116 -8.77 -2.36 20.84
C ALA A 116 -9.99 -3.24 20.52
N ALA A 117 -9.83 -4.57 20.54
CA ALA A 117 -10.93 -5.51 20.31
C ALA A 117 -12.02 -5.39 21.38
N ARG A 118 -11.63 -5.30 22.66
CA ARG A 118 -12.58 -5.13 23.77
C ARG A 118 -13.32 -3.79 23.68
N SER A 119 -12.63 -2.70 23.39
CA SER A 119 -13.27 -1.38 23.24
C SER A 119 -14.21 -1.34 22.03
N SER A 120 -13.78 -1.91 20.89
CA SER A 120 -14.59 -2.00 19.66
C SER A 120 -15.88 -2.80 19.86
N ALA A 121 -15.84 -3.87 20.65
CA ALA A 121 -17.00 -4.70 20.94
C ALA A 121 -18.14 -3.96 21.69
N LEU A 122 -17.84 -2.83 22.36
CA LEU A 122 -18.81 -2.08 23.17
C LEU A 122 -19.67 -1.09 22.35
N LEU A 123 -19.26 -0.73 21.12
CA LEU A 123 -19.94 0.31 20.34
C LEU A 123 -21.39 -0.06 19.95
N GLY A 124 -21.67 -1.33 19.69
CA GLY A 124 -23.03 -1.82 19.41
C GLY A 124 -23.68 -1.34 18.09
N ASP A 125 -22.97 -0.59 17.24
CA ASP A 125 -23.50 -0.10 15.96
C ASP A 125 -23.43 -1.20 14.87
N PRO A 126 -24.56 -1.60 14.27
CA PRO A 126 -24.61 -2.70 13.30
C PRO A 126 -23.88 -2.42 11.98
N ARG A 127 -23.52 -1.16 11.70
CA ARG A 127 -22.69 -0.79 10.55
C ARG A 127 -21.23 -1.20 10.73
N PHE A 128 -20.80 -1.60 11.92
CA PHE A 128 -19.49 -2.22 12.11
C PHE A 128 -19.60 -3.75 12.14
N VAL A 129 -18.60 -4.43 11.61
CA VAL A 129 -18.43 -5.88 11.77
C VAL A 129 -18.11 -6.16 13.23
N GLN A 130 -18.94 -6.99 13.87
CA GLN A 130 -18.87 -7.16 15.32
C GLN A 130 -17.65 -8.00 15.74
N VAL A 131 -16.94 -7.55 16.77
CA VAL A 131 -15.99 -8.38 17.51
C VAL A 131 -16.78 -9.33 18.41
N LEU A 132 -16.57 -10.63 18.23
CA LEU A 132 -17.28 -11.70 18.92
C LEU A 132 -16.51 -12.23 20.13
N ASP A 133 -15.18 -12.21 20.06
CA ASP A 133 -14.30 -12.74 21.10
C ASP A 133 -12.92 -12.09 21.02
N ALA A 134 -12.22 -11.98 22.15
CA ALA A 134 -10.86 -11.45 22.24
C ALA A 134 -10.12 -12.17 23.37
N VAL A 135 -9.18 -13.05 22.99
CA VAL A 135 -8.61 -14.06 23.89
C VAL A 135 -7.09 -14.02 23.86
N GLU A 136 -6.50 -14.26 25.03
CA GLU A 136 -5.09 -14.58 25.23
C GLU A 136 -5.00 -15.99 25.80
N GLU A 137 -4.43 -16.94 25.05
CA GLU A 137 -4.34 -18.34 25.46
C GLU A 137 -3.20 -19.06 24.70
N ASN A 138 -2.47 -19.96 25.37
CA ASN A 138 -1.43 -20.81 24.76
C ASN A 138 -0.43 -20.01 23.90
N ASP A 139 0.13 -18.94 24.47
CA ASP A 139 1.09 -18.03 23.83
C ASP A 139 0.57 -17.32 22.56
N LEU A 140 -0.75 -17.26 22.41
CA LEU A 140 -1.42 -16.58 21.30
C LEU A 140 -2.43 -15.56 21.80
N VAL A 141 -2.47 -14.42 21.12
CA VAL A 141 -3.59 -13.49 21.15
C VAL A 141 -4.40 -13.67 19.87
N TYR A 142 -5.71 -13.80 20.01
CA TYR A 142 -6.62 -13.86 18.87
C TYR A 142 -7.90 -13.07 19.09
N VAL A 143 -8.35 -12.41 18.03
CA VAL A 143 -9.58 -11.63 17.96
C VAL A 143 -10.50 -12.30 16.94
N VAL A 144 -11.68 -12.71 17.40
CA VAL A 144 -12.70 -13.33 16.56
C VAL A 144 -13.73 -12.27 16.20
N HIS A 145 -14.06 -12.16 14.92
CA HIS A 145 -15.08 -11.23 14.44
C HIS A 145 -16.08 -11.94 13.53
N GLU A 146 -17.23 -11.31 13.35
CA GLU A 146 -18.29 -11.77 12.47
C GLU A 146 -17.77 -11.99 11.04
N TRP A 147 -18.17 -13.10 10.44
CA TRP A 147 -17.96 -13.37 9.02
C TRP A 147 -19.24 -13.05 8.24
N LEU A 148 -19.08 -12.34 7.12
CA LEU A 148 -20.20 -11.89 6.28
C LEU A 148 -20.09 -12.55 4.90
N PRO A 149 -20.67 -13.75 4.70
CA PRO A 149 -20.54 -14.48 3.44
C PRO A 149 -21.27 -13.80 2.28
N ASP A 150 -22.38 -13.10 2.57
CA ASP A 150 -23.22 -12.44 1.56
C ASP A 150 -22.81 -10.98 1.31
N ALA A 151 -21.63 -10.57 1.81
CA ALA A 151 -21.13 -9.21 1.63
C ALA A 151 -19.95 -9.18 0.65
N THR A 152 -19.98 -8.21 -0.26
CA THR A 152 -18.94 -7.97 -1.25
C THR A 152 -18.03 -6.85 -0.77
N GLU A 153 -16.71 -7.07 -0.79
CA GLU A 153 -15.74 -6.03 -0.45
C GLU A 153 -15.75 -4.90 -1.49
N LEU A 154 -15.50 -3.66 -1.07
CA LEU A 154 -15.46 -2.52 -1.99
C LEU A 154 -14.36 -2.69 -3.05
N THR A 155 -13.24 -3.35 -2.71
CA THR A 155 -12.21 -3.75 -3.70
C THR A 155 -12.80 -4.51 -4.89
N ALA A 156 -13.64 -5.51 -4.62
CA ALA A 156 -14.28 -6.31 -5.66
C ALA A 156 -15.33 -5.53 -6.46
N LEU A 157 -16.07 -4.63 -5.80
CA LEU A 157 -17.01 -3.74 -6.49
C LEU A 157 -16.29 -2.78 -7.44
N LEU A 158 -15.18 -2.19 -7.00
CA LEU A 158 -14.39 -1.25 -7.81
C LEU A 158 -13.61 -1.94 -8.93
N ALA A 159 -13.35 -3.24 -8.82
CA ALA A 159 -12.79 -4.02 -9.92
C ALA A 159 -13.74 -4.10 -11.12
N ALA A 160 -15.07 -4.04 -10.89
CA ALA A 160 -16.07 -4.04 -11.96
C ALA A 160 -16.25 -2.66 -12.62
N GLY A 161 -15.85 -1.59 -11.94
CA GLY A 161 -15.97 -0.22 -12.43
C GLY A 161 -16.25 0.78 -11.30
N PRO A 162 -16.29 2.08 -11.62
CA PRO A 162 -16.74 3.10 -10.66
C PRO A 162 -18.21 2.87 -10.27
N LEU A 163 -18.56 3.27 -9.06
CA LEU A 163 -19.93 3.18 -8.56
C LEU A 163 -20.84 4.23 -9.21
N GLU A 164 -22.11 3.86 -9.36
CA GLU A 164 -23.18 4.78 -9.68
C GLU A 164 -23.35 5.84 -8.58
N ALA A 165 -23.81 7.04 -8.96
CA ALA A 165 -23.90 8.17 -8.04
C ALA A 165 -24.74 7.87 -6.79
N HIS A 166 -25.83 7.10 -6.93
CA HIS A 166 -26.65 6.70 -5.81
C HIS A 166 -25.89 5.80 -4.82
N GLU A 167 -25.14 4.82 -5.33
CA GLU A 167 -24.36 3.89 -4.50
C GLU A 167 -23.20 4.61 -3.79
N ALA A 168 -22.49 5.49 -4.50
CA ALA A 168 -21.44 6.33 -3.91
C ALA A 168 -21.99 7.26 -2.82
N TYR A 169 -23.19 7.82 -3.02
CA TYR A 169 -23.90 8.59 -2.00
C TYR A 169 -24.25 7.76 -0.76
N GLN A 170 -24.78 6.55 -0.94
CA GLN A 170 -25.08 5.64 0.17
C GLN A 170 -23.81 5.23 0.93
N LEU A 171 -22.72 4.96 0.22
CA LEU A 171 -21.42 4.63 0.80
C LEU A 171 -20.95 5.75 1.74
N VAL A 172 -20.76 6.97 1.21
CA VAL A 172 -20.23 8.08 2.02
C VAL A 172 -21.17 8.46 3.17
N SER A 173 -22.48 8.42 2.94
CA SER A 173 -23.48 8.71 3.96
C SER A 173 -23.41 7.73 5.13
N GLN A 174 -23.45 6.42 4.86
CA GLN A 174 -23.44 5.41 5.91
C GLN A 174 -22.10 5.34 6.63
N VAL A 175 -20.98 5.42 5.89
CA VAL A 175 -19.63 5.32 6.46
C VAL A 175 -19.30 6.55 7.32
N SER A 176 -19.59 7.77 6.86
CA SER A 176 -19.34 8.99 7.65
C SER A 176 -20.16 9.04 8.93
N GLN A 177 -21.44 8.65 8.86
CA GLN A 177 -22.30 8.58 10.06
C GLN A 177 -21.85 7.49 11.04
N ALA A 178 -21.38 6.34 10.56
CA ALA A 178 -20.86 5.27 11.40
C ALA A 178 -19.58 5.70 12.11
N MET A 179 -18.63 6.30 11.38
CA MET A 179 -17.39 6.79 11.95
C MET A 179 -17.61 7.97 12.90
N ALA A 180 -18.57 8.86 12.61
CA ALA A 180 -18.96 9.92 13.54
C ALA A 180 -19.48 9.36 14.87
N ALA A 181 -20.26 8.28 14.83
CA ALA A 181 -20.69 7.57 16.04
C ALA A 181 -19.53 6.92 16.79
N ALA A 182 -18.63 6.23 16.09
CA ALA A 182 -17.45 5.63 16.70
C ALA A 182 -16.54 6.66 17.40
N HIS A 183 -16.30 7.81 16.78
CA HIS A 183 -15.47 8.86 17.36
C HIS A 183 -16.08 9.50 18.62
N ARG A 184 -17.42 9.56 18.74
CA ARG A 184 -18.07 10.01 19.98
C ARG A 184 -17.76 9.09 21.16
N GLU A 185 -17.55 7.80 20.88
CA GLU A 185 -17.13 6.80 21.88
C GLU A 185 -15.59 6.71 22.01
N GLY A 186 -14.83 7.65 21.43
CA GLY A 186 -13.37 7.66 21.47
C GLY A 186 -12.70 6.59 20.62
N LEU A 187 -13.44 5.94 19.71
CA LEU A 187 -12.91 4.93 18.79
C LEU A 187 -12.57 5.55 17.44
N ALA A 188 -11.42 5.17 16.89
CA ALA A 188 -10.99 5.52 15.56
C ALA A 188 -10.68 4.24 14.76
N HIS A 189 -10.77 4.32 13.45
CA HIS A 189 -10.43 3.20 12.58
C HIS A 189 -8.96 3.28 12.12
N LEU A 190 -8.48 4.46 11.74
CA LEU A 190 -7.11 4.78 11.28
C LEU A 190 -6.57 3.94 10.11
N ARG A 191 -7.44 3.16 9.47
CA ARG A 191 -7.09 2.25 8.38
C ARG A 191 -8.31 1.91 7.52
N LEU A 192 -9.13 2.91 7.23
CA LEU A 192 -10.29 2.76 6.35
C LEU A 192 -9.80 2.57 4.91
N THR A 193 -9.66 1.32 4.50
CA THR A 193 -9.25 0.91 3.15
C THR A 193 -10.46 0.33 2.39
N PRO A 194 -10.39 0.19 1.06
CA PRO A 194 -11.45 -0.48 0.32
C PRO A 194 -11.76 -1.90 0.83
N SER A 195 -10.76 -2.66 1.31
CA SER A 195 -10.98 -4.00 1.89
C SER A 195 -11.65 -3.98 3.27
N ALA A 196 -11.66 -2.84 3.95
CA ALA A 196 -12.37 -2.67 5.22
C ALA A 196 -13.87 -2.36 5.01
N ILE A 197 -14.29 -2.02 3.79
CA ILE A 197 -15.67 -1.66 3.49
C ILE A 197 -16.37 -2.79 2.75
N LEU A 198 -17.53 -3.19 3.28
CA LEU A 198 -18.31 -4.32 2.79
C LEU A 198 -19.71 -3.85 2.39
N ARG A 199 -20.20 -4.29 1.24
CA ARG A 199 -21.59 -4.09 0.82
C ARG A 199 -22.35 -5.40 0.99
N THR A 200 -23.35 -5.40 1.85
CA THR A 200 -24.25 -6.55 2.03
C THR A 200 -25.19 -6.71 0.84
N SER A 201 -25.75 -7.91 0.67
CA SER A 201 -26.78 -8.20 -0.34
C SER A 201 -28.04 -7.32 -0.21
N THR A 202 -28.34 -6.80 0.99
CA THR A 202 -29.45 -5.87 1.24
C THR A 202 -29.12 -4.41 0.89
N GLY A 203 -27.88 -4.13 0.48
CA GLY A 203 -27.42 -2.78 0.11
C GLY A 203 -26.88 -1.94 1.28
N GLN A 204 -26.78 -2.50 2.49
CA GLN A 204 -26.13 -1.82 3.62
C GLN A 204 -24.60 -1.88 3.50
N TRP A 205 -23.94 -0.77 3.82
CA TRP A 205 -22.49 -0.68 3.94
C TRP A 205 -22.05 -0.98 5.38
N ARG A 206 -21.05 -1.86 5.52
CA ARG A 206 -20.46 -2.25 6.81
C ARG A 206 -18.95 -2.02 6.82
N ILE A 207 -18.41 -1.73 8.00
CA ILE A 207 -17.00 -1.38 8.24
C ILE A 207 -16.36 -2.46 9.11
N ARG A 208 -15.29 -3.07 8.61
CA ARG A 208 -14.55 -4.14 9.29
C ARG A 208 -13.30 -3.59 10.00
N GLY A 209 -13.14 -3.96 11.27
CA GLY A 209 -11.87 -3.79 11.99
C GLY A 209 -11.67 -2.44 12.66
N LEU A 210 -12.76 -1.81 13.12
CA LEU A 210 -12.72 -0.60 13.96
C LEU A 210 -11.77 -0.80 15.14
N ALA A 211 -10.81 0.12 15.30
CA ALA A 211 -9.64 0.10 16.20
C ALA A 211 -8.67 -1.09 16.02
N VAL A 212 -9.19 -2.30 15.78
CA VAL A 212 -8.40 -3.54 15.68
C VAL A 212 -7.43 -3.50 14.50
N ASN A 213 -7.83 -3.04 13.32
CA ASN A 213 -6.97 -3.02 12.13
C ASN A 213 -5.74 -2.11 12.32
N ALA A 214 -5.93 -0.97 12.97
CA ALA A 214 -4.83 -0.08 13.32
C ALA A 214 -3.93 -0.71 14.40
N ALA A 215 -4.52 -1.29 15.45
CA ALA A 215 -3.78 -1.94 16.51
C ALA A 215 -2.92 -3.11 16.02
N LEU A 216 -3.43 -3.93 15.07
CA LEU A 216 -2.70 -5.04 14.46
C LEU A 216 -1.40 -4.57 13.78
N ARG A 217 -1.38 -3.33 13.28
CA ARG A 217 -0.25 -2.69 12.58
C ARG A 217 0.52 -1.68 13.42
N GLY A 218 0.07 -1.40 14.64
CA GLY A 218 0.68 -0.39 15.51
C GLY A 218 0.50 1.04 14.99
N ILE A 219 -0.55 1.30 14.20
CA ILE A 219 -0.85 2.62 13.66
C ILE A 219 -1.51 3.45 14.74
N THR A 220 -0.98 4.65 14.98
CA THR A 220 -1.53 5.67 15.86
C THR A 220 -1.54 7.01 15.14
N SER A 221 -2.36 7.95 15.61
CA SER A 221 -2.44 9.30 15.05
C SER A 221 -2.82 10.29 16.14
N GLU A 222 -2.17 11.45 16.14
CA GLU A 222 -2.52 12.60 16.97
C GLU A 222 -3.82 13.27 16.50
N THR A 223 -4.23 13.03 15.24
CA THR A 223 -5.43 13.62 14.63
C THR A 223 -6.34 12.54 14.04
N PRO A 224 -6.88 11.62 14.88
CA PRO A 224 -7.58 10.44 14.41
C PRO A 224 -8.84 10.74 13.58
N GLN A 225 -9.60 11.76 13.99
CA GLN A 225 -10.80 12.19 13.25
C GLN A 225 -10.46 12.70 11.85
N ARG A 226 -9.34 13.43 11.72
CA ARG A 226 -8.88 13.95 10.43
C ARG A 226 -8.42 12.82 9.52
N ALA A 227 -7.62 11.89 10.04
CA ALA A 227 -7.15 10.74 9.28
C ALA A 227 -8.30 9.87 8.75
N ASP A 228 -9.31 9.59 9.59
CA ASP A 228 -10.48 8.82 9.15
C ASP A 228 -11.35 9.60 8.16
N THR A 229 -11.46 10.92 8.30
CA THR A 229 -12.20 11.77 7.33
C THR A 229 -11.54 11.76 5.95
N GLU A 230 -10.22 11.92 5.91
CA GLU A 230 -9.44 11.86 4.67
C GLU A 230 -9.58 10.49 4.01
N ALA A 231 -9.50 9.41 4.79
CA ALA A 231 -9.70 8.06 4.28
C ALA A 231 -11.11 7.85 3.69
N ILE A 232 -12.17 8.39 4.32
CA ILE A 232 -13.52 8.38 3.73
C ILE A 232 -13.57 9.17 2.42
N GLY A 233 -12.90 10.32 2.37
CA GLY A 233 -12.74 11.10 1.15
C GLY A 233 -12.07 10.30 0.02
N ALA A 234 -11.01 9.55 0.35
CA ALA A 234 -10.31 8.70 -0.60
C ALA A 234 -11.16 7.54 -1.11
N LEU A 235 -11.95 6.92 -0.23
CA LEU A 235 -12.90 5.88 -0.60
C LEU A 235 -14.00 6.41 -1.53
N LEU A 236 -14.53 7.60 -1.26
CA LEU A 236 -15.50 8.24 -2.15
C LEU A 236 -14.86 8.61 -3.49
N TYR A 237 -13.64 9.14 -3.49
CA TYR A 237 -12.90 9.45 -4.70
C TYR A 237 -12.73 8.20 -5.58
N ALA A 238 -12.28 7.10 -4.99
CA ALA A 238 -12.13 5.81 -5.65
C ALA A 238 -13.47 5.28 -6.17
N ALA A 239 -14.54 5.38 -5.39
CA ALA A 239 -15.88 5.02 -5.83
C ALA A 239 -16.33 5.82 -7.06
N LEU A 240 -16.01 7.12 -7.12
CA LEU A 240 -16.42 7.98 -8.22
C LEU A 240 -15.53 7.88 -9.46
N THR A 241 -14.29 7.42 -9.35
CA THR A 241 -13.32 7.52 -10.46
C THR A 241 -12.65 6.21 -10.84
N GLN A 242 -12.75 5.19 -9.98
CA GLN A 242 -11.96 3.96 -10.06
C GLN A 242 -10.43 4.20 -9.99
N ARG A 243 -10.01 5.33 -9.42
CA ARG A 243 -8.59 5.66 -9.17
C ARG A 243 -8.36 5.99 -7.71
N TRP A 244 -7.14 5.76 -7.24
CA TRP A 244 -6.73 6.23 -5.93
C TRP A 244 -6.39 7.73 -6.02
N PRO A 245 -6.81 8.58 -5.07
CA PRO A 245 -6.64 10.04 -5.16
C PRO A 245 -5.18 10.53 -5.05
N TYR A 246 -4.24 9.67 -4.68
CA TYR A 246 -2.81 10.02 -4.59
C TYR A 246 -2.03 9.40 -5.76
N GLU A 247 -0.79 9.84 -5.94
CA GLU A 247 0.05 9.40 -7.06
C GLU A 247 0.39 7.90 -7.01
N SER A 248 0.55 7.36 -5.80
CA SER A 248 0.88 5.96 -5.60
C SER A 248 -0.34 5.06 -5.80
N ASP A 249 -0.14 3.99 -6.56
CA ASP A 249 -1.09 2.88 -6.64
C ASP A 249 -1.35 2.32 -5.24
N ALA A 250 -2.61 2.05 -4.92
CA ALA A 250 -2.99 1.48 -3.64
C ALA A 250 -4.26 0.62 -3.77
N TYR A 251 -4.33 -0.45 -2.97
CA TYR A 251 -5.53 -1.28 -2.85
C TYR A 251 -6.07 -1.87 -4.17
N GLY A 252 -5.18 -2.11 -5.14
CA GLY A 252 -5.54 -2.61 -6.47
C GLY A 252 -6.07 -1.54 -7.42
N LEU A 253 -6.00 -0.25 -7.04
CA LEU A 253 -6.38 0.89 -7.86
C LEU A 253 -5.14 1.65 -8.32
N THR A 254 -5.18 2.14 -9.56
CA THR A 254 -4.13 3.00 -10.09
C THR A 254 -4.23 4.40 -9.47
N GLY A 255 -3.10 4.95 -9.07
CA GLY A 255 -3.00 6.33 -8.60
C GLY A 255 -3.25 7.36 -9.70
N LEU A 256 -3.15 8.63 -9.32
CA LEU A 256 -3.11 9.75 -10.26
C LEU A 256 -1.74 9.85 -10.95
N PRO A 257 -1.66 10.40 -12.17
CA PRO A 257 -0.38 10.61 -12.84
C PRO A 257 0.56 11.50 -12.00
N LYS A 258 1.85 11.13 -11.97
CA LYS A 258 2.89 11.86 -11.24
C LYS A 258 2.94 13.33 -11.67
N GLY A 259 3.05 14.24 -10.70
CA GLY A 259 3.18 15.68 -10.92
C GLY A 259 1.86 16.41 -11.20
N VAL A 260 0.72 15.70 -11.26
CA VAL A 260 -0.61 16.31 -11.40
C VAL A 260 -1.15 16.80 -10.05
N GLY A 261 -0.72 16.16 -8.95
CA GLY A 261 -1.29 16.39 -7.63
C GLY A 261 -2.75 15.94 -7.53
N LEU A 262 -3.40 16.28 -6.43
CA LEU A 262 -4.80 15.93 -6.20
C LEU A 262 -5.73 16.79 -7.07
N ILE A 263 -6.40 16.17 -8.04
CA ILE A 263 -7.37 16.79 -8.95
C ILE A 263 -8.79 16.30 -8.69
N ALA A 264 -9.78 17.12 -9.06
CA ALA A 264 -11.18 16.81 -8.80
C ALA A 264 -11.69 15.58 -9.59
N PRO A 265 -12.60 14.77 -9.03
CA PRO A 265 -13.11 13.56 -9.69
C PRO A 265 -13.66 13.74 -11.11
N ASP A 266 -14.28 14.88 -11.40
CA ASP A 266 -14.84 15.22 -12.72
C ASP A 266 -13.75 15.52 -13.77
N GLN A 267 -12.55 15.89 -13.35
CA GLN A 267 -11.37 16.03 -14.21
C GLN A 267 -10.75 14.67 -14.56
N VAL A 268 -10.94 13.66 -13.70
CA VAL A 268 -10.47 12.29 -13.95
C VAL A 268 -11.45 11.51 -14.81
N ARG A 269 -12.75 11.63 -14.53
CA ARG A 269 -13.81 10.88 -15.21
C ARG A 269 -15.00 11.78 -15.52
N ALA A 270 -15.40 11.83 -16.79
CA ALA A 270 -16.63 12.51 -17.19
C ALA A 270 -17.87 11.83 -16.59
N GLY A 271 -18.92 12.61 -16.30
CA GLY A 271 -20.19 12.09 -15.76
C GLY A 271 -20.19 11.85 -14.24
N VAL A 272 -19.14 12.26 -13.53
CA VAL A 272 -19.14 12.24 -12.06
C VAL A 272 -20.14 13.27 -11.51
N HIS A 273 -20.93 12.87 -10.51
CA HIS A 273 -21.87 13.76 -9.85
C HIS A 273 -21.12 14.87 -9.09
N ARG A 274 -21.30 16.12 -9.52
CA ARG A 274 -20.57 17.30 -9.01
C ARG A 274 -20.53 17.37 -7.47
N GLY A 275 -21.69 17.29 -6.80
CA GLY A 275 -21.73 17.42 -5.33
C GLY A 275 -20.99 16.30 -4.59
N LEU A 276 -20.92 15.09 -5.17
CA LEU A 276 -20.15 13.99 -4.56
C LEU A 276 -18.65 14.21 -4.79
N GLY A 277 -18.27 14.72 -5.96
CA GLY A 277 -16.88 15.11 -6.23
C GLY A 277 -16.40 16.23 -5.30
N GLU A 278 -17.25 17.24 -5.05
CA GLU A 278 -16.96 18.31 -4.10
C GLU A 278 -16.78 17.79 -2.67
N LEU A 279 -17.65 16.88 -2.21
CA LEU A 279 -17.49 16.25 -0.89
C LEU A 279 -16.20 15.44 -0.76
N ALA A 280 -15.85 14.65 -1.78
CA ALA A 280 -14.61 13.88 -1.77
C ALA A 280 -13.40 14.81 -1.58
N MET A 281 -13.38 15.93 -2.31
CA MET A 281 -12.32 16.93 -2.22
C MET A 281 -12.32 17.68 -0.89
N ARG A 282 -13.49 17.99 -0.32
CA ARG A 282 -13.61 18.61 1.01
C ARG A 282 -13.11 17.69 2.13
N ALA A 283 -13.28 16.37 1.99
CA ALA A 283 -12.82 15.37 2.96
C ALA A 283 -11.33 15.05 2.84
N LEU A 284 -10.79 15.01 1.61
CA LEU A 284 -9.37 14.76 1.34
C LEU A 284 -8.44 15.89 1.81
N ALA A 285 -9.01 17.03 2.19
CA ALA A 285 -8.32 18.19 2.75
C ALA A 285 -7.06 18.58 1.95
N ASN A 286 -7.32 19.21 0.82
CA ASN A 286 -6.34 19.67 -0.15
C ASN A 286 -5.98 21.13 0.14
N ASP A 287 -4.78 21.45 0.63
CA ASP A 287 -4.25 22.79 1.01
C ASP A 287 -4.66 23.96 0.05
N GLY A 288 -5.93 24.37 0.09
CA GLY A 288 -6.53 25.36 -0.82
C GLY A 288 -6.97 24.86 -2.21
N ALA A 289 -6.95 23.56 -2.51
CA ALA A 289 -7.23 23.01 -3.84
C ALA A 289 -8.53 22.16 -3.94
N THR A 290 -9.60 22.58 -3.28
CA THR A 290 -10.94 22.14 -3.69
C THR A 290 -11.40 22.96 -4.91
N ALA A 291 -12.08 22.32 -5.86
CA ALA A 291 -12.64 22.98 -7.06
C ALA A 291 -13.68 24.07 -6.73
N SER A 292 -14.13 24.16 -5.47
CA SER A 292 -15.05 25.18 -4.98
C SER A 292 -14.45 25.82 -3.72
N ARG A 293 -13.84 27.00 -3.87
CA ARG A 293 -13.31 27.83 -2.77
C ARG A 293 -14.39 28.36 -1.79
N GLN A 294 -15.65 27.93 -1.92
CA GLN A 294 -16.78 28.51 -1.20
C GLN A 294 -17.17 27.74 0.06
N GLU A 295 -16.89 26.44 0.13
CA GLU A 295 -17.28 25.61 1.28
C GLU A 295 -16.07 25.09 2.07
N PRO A 296 -16.14 25.06 3.41
CA PRO A 296 -15.03 24.64 4.24
C PRO A 296 -14.72 23.14 4.08
N ALA A 297 -13.44 22.79 4.28
CA ALA A 297 -13.01 21.40 4.37
C ALA A 297 -13.74 20.67 5.51
N CYS A 298 -13.98 19.37 5.33
CA CYS A 298 -14.49 18.51 6.38
C CYS A 298 -13.28 17.89 7.08
N THR A 299 -13.10 18.20 8.35
CA THR A 299 -11.97 17.72 9.16
C THR A 299 -12.34 16.60 10.12
N THR A 300 -13.65 16.34 10.28
CA THR A 300 -14.18 15.26 11.11
C THR A 300 -15.27 14.48 10.36
N PRO A 301 -15.52 13.19 10.70
CA PRO A 301 -16.58 12.43 10.06
C PRO A 301 -17.98 12.98 10.36
N GLU A 302 -18.15 13.69 11.49
CA GLU A 302 -19.38 14.41 11.83
C GLU A 302 -19.65 15.58 10.88
N GLU A 303 -18.64 16.39 10.58
CA GLU A 303 -18.74 17.46 9.58
C GLU A 303 -19.05 16.91 8.19
N LEU A 304 -18.38 15.83 7.79
CA LEU A 304 -18.62 15.16 6.51
C LEU A 304 -20.05 14.60 6.44
N SER A 305 -20.51 13.93 7.49
CA SER A 305 -21.89 13.40 7.60
C SER A 305 -22.94 14.51 7.48
N LYS A 306 -22.71 15.66 8.13
CA LYS A 306 -23.58 16.84 8.00
C LYS A 306 -23.57 17.40 6.58
N ALA A 307 -22.40 17.49 5.95
CA ALA A 307 -22.28 17.95 4.57
C ALA A 307 -23.01 17.02 3.57
N VAL A 308 -22.88 15.70 3.74
CA VAL A 308 -23.63 14.69 2.96
C VAL A 308 -25.14 14.84 3.15
N SER A 309 -25.58 15.10 4.38
CA SER A 309 -27.01 15.24 4.72
C SER A 309 -27.63 16.53 4.17
N ALA A 310 -26.83 17.58 3.99
CA ALA A 310 -27.25 18.84 3.39
C ALA A 310 -27.40 18.76 1.85
N MET A 311 -26.79 17.76 1.21
CA MET A 311 -26.95 17.56 -0.23
C MET A 311 -28.38 17.15 -0.60
N PRO A 312 -28.89 17.59 -1.77
CA PRO A 312 -30.11 17.01 -2.34
C PRO A 312 -29.97 15.50 -2.46
N ARG A 313 -30.97 14.76 -1.95
CA ARG A 313 -30.95 13.29 -1.99
C ARG A 313 -30.87 12.79 -3.43
N ILE A 314 -29.86 11.97 -3.71
CA ILE A 314 -29.69 11.30 -5.00
C ILE A 314 -30.62 10.08 -5.02
N ARG A 315 -31.57 10.07 -5.96
CA ARG A 315 -32.54 8.97 -6.09
C ARG A 315 -31.85 7.71 -6.63
N PRO A 316 -32.37 6.51 -6.29
CA PRO A 316 -31.95 5.28 -6.95
C PRO A 316 -32.17 5.39 -8.47
N PRO A 317 -31.32 4.75 -9.29
CA PRO A 317 -31.56 4.66 -10.72
C PRO A 317 -32.92 4.00 -10.98
N GLU A 318 -33.67 4.50 -11.97
CA GLU A 318 -34.93 3.87 -12.35
C GLU A 318 -34.65 2.43 -12.83
N PRO A 319 -35.41 1.43 -12.35
CA PRO A 319 -35.25 0.08 -12.84
C PRO A 319 -35.52 0.07 -14.34
N ALA A 320 -34.54 -0.41 -15.12
CA ALA A 320 -34.72 -0.58 -16.55
C ALA A 320 -35.80 -1.65 -16.77
N PHE A 321 -37.02 -1.22 -17.09
CA PHE A 321 -38.03 -2.13 -17.59
C PHE A 321 -37.59 -2.57 -18.98
N THR A 322 -37.14 -3.82 -19.12
CA THR A 322 -37.08 -4.45 -20.42
C THR A 322 -38.49 -4.42 -21.00
N ALA A 323 -38.66 -3.70 -22.11
CA ALA A 323 -39.92 -3.73 -22.83
C ALA A 323 -40.29 -5.20 -23.08
N PRO A 324 -41.54 -5.62 -22.84
CA PRO A 324 -41.95 -6.98 -23.16
C PRO A 324 -41.64 -7.23 -24.64
N PRO A 325 -41.23 -8.46 -25.02
CA PRO A 325 -40.97 -8.78 -26.42
C PRO A 325 -42.17 -8.36 -27.26
N GLU A 326 -41.92 -7.77 -28.43
CA GLU A 326 -42.99 -7.45 -29.38
C GLU A 326 -43.84 -8.70 -29.57
N TYR A 327 -45.15 -8.60 -29.30
CA TYR A 327 -46.07 -9.68 -29.54
C TYR A 327 -45.94 -10.08 -31.01
N GLN A 328 -45.48 -11.31 -31.26
CA GLN A 328 -45.52 -11.88 -32.59
C GLN A 328 -46.99 -11.93 -33.01
N HIS A 329 -47.39 -11.03 -33.91
CA HIS A 329 -48.68 -11.13 -34.56
C HIS A 329 -48.71 -12.47 -35.30
N THR A 330 -49.41 -13.46 -34.73
CA THR A 330 -49.68 -14.71 -35.42
C THR A 330 -50.47 -14.35 -36.67
N THR A 331 -49.81 -14.37 -37.83
CA THR A 331 -50.49 -14.47 -39.11
C THR A 331 -51.23 -15.80 -39.10
N TYR A 332 -52.49 -15.78 -38.69
CA TYR A 332 -53.41 -16.85 -39.07
C TYR A 332 -53.34 -16.93 -40.60
N GLN A 333 -52.71 -17.99 -41.11
CA GLN A 333 -52.87 -18.40 -42.51
C GLN A 333 -54.37 -18.67 -42.70
N GLN A 334 -55.11 -17.67 -43.15
CA GLN A 334 -56.41 -17.91 -43.74
C GLN A 334 -56.18 -18.73 -45.00
N GLY A 335 -56.78 -19.92 -45.01
CA GLY A 335 -56.65 -20.93 -46.04
C GLY A 335 -56.94 -20.37 -47.43
N SER A 336 -56.15 -20.84 -48.39
CA SER A 336 -56.30 -20.60 -49.81
C SER A 336 -57.63 -21.17 -50.31
N TYR A 337 -58.67 -20.32 -50.36
CA TYR A 337 -59.86 -20.57 -51.15
C TYR A 337 -60.01 -19.43 -52.15
N GLY A 338 -60.03 -19.83 -53.42
CA GLY A 338 -59.77 -18.96 -54.56
C GLY A 338 -60.67 -17.73 -54.66
N ARG A 339 -60.07 -16.63 -55.10
CA ARG A 339 -60.81 -15.55 -55.73
C ARG A 339 -59.96 -14.91 -56.82
N ASN A 340 -60.48 -14.98 -58.04
CA ASN A 340 -59.91 -14.32 -59.22
C ASN A 340 -59.75 -12.81 -58.97
N THR A 341 -58.54 -12.32 -59.18
CA THR A 341 -58.18 -10.89 -59.22
C THR A 341 -58.61 -10.29 -60.56
N PRO A 342 -59.30 -9.13 -60.59
CA PRO A 342 -59.33 -8.28 -61.78
C PRO A 342 -57.99 -7.54 -61.94
N PRO A 343 -57.50 -7.31 -63.16
CA PRO A 343 -56.23 -6.63 -63.37
C PRO A 343 -56.40 -5.12 -63.19
N GLY A 344 -55.52 -4.54 -62.38
CA GLY A 344 -55.41 -3.10 -62.22
C GLY A 344 -55.47 -2.69 -60.76
N VAL A 345 -54.30 -2.57 -60.15
CA VAL A 345 -53.81 -1.38 -59.46
C VAL A 345 -52.44 -1.75 -58.90
N THR A 346 -51.45 -0.98 -59.33
CA THR A 346 -50.02 -1.10 -59.06
C THR A 346 -49.75 -0.86 -57.57
N THR A 347 -49.42 -1.91 -56.82
CA THR A 347 -48.81 -1.76 -55.49
C THR A 347 -47.31 -1.50 -55.66
N VAL A 348 -46.91 -0.26 -55.39
CA VAL A 348 -45.51 0.14 -55.24
C VAL A 348 -44.94 -0.61 -54.03
N GLN A 349 -44.01 -1.54 -54.27
CA GLN A 349 -43.24 -2.17 -53.20
C GLN A 349 -42.33 -1.12 -52.57
N SER A 350 -42.52 -0.84 -51.28
CA SER A 350 -41.52 -0.18 -50.45
C SER A 350 -40.32 -1.11 -50.31
N MET A 351 -39.21 -0.77 -50.96
CA MET A 351 -37.94 -1.47 -50.80
C MET A 351 -37.42 -1.29 -49.36
N PRO A 352 -36.93 -2.35 -48.69
CA PRO A 352 -36.19 -2.21 -47.44
C PRO A 352 -34.88 -1.45 -47.70
N VAL A 353 -34.60 -0.44 -46.88
CA VAL A 353 -33.30 0.24 -46.87
C VAL A 353 -32.24 -0.78 -46.42
N ALA A 354 -31.27 -1.06 -47.30
CA ALA A 354 -30.13 -1.91 -46.95
C ALA A 354 -29.24 -1.21 -45.90
N PRO A 355 -28.73 -1.92 -44.89
CA PRO A 355 -27.74 -1.35 -43.98
C PRO A 355 -26.45 -0.98 -44.72
N PRO A 356 -25.73 0.08 -44.32
CA PRO A 356 -24.50 0.48 -44.98
C PRO A 356 -23.43 -0.63 -44.89
N PRO A 357 -22.58 -0.79 -45.92
CA PRO A 357 -21.55 -1.82 -45.91
C PRO A 357 -20.49 -1.54 -44.83
N PRO A 358 -19.86 -2.60 -44.26
CA PRO A 358 -18.74 -2.44 -43.36
C PRO A 358 -17.56 -1.73 -44.05
N PRO A 359 -16.70 -1.01 -43.30
CA PRO A 359 -15.58 -0.28 -43.88
C PRO A 359 -14.64 -1.24 -44.62
N LEU A 360 -14.30 -0.85 -45.85
CA LEU A 360 -13.37 -1.56 -46.73
C LEU A 360 -12.04 -1.85 -46.00
N GLN A 361 -11.81 -3.11 -45.65
CA GLN A 361 -10.46 -3.58 -45.34
C GLN A 361 -9.66 -3.62 -46.64
N SER A 362 -8.84 -2.59 -46.87
CA SER A 362 -7.93 -2.54 -48.01
C SER A 362 -6.88 -3.66 -47.88
N ARG A 363 -6.90 -4.59 -48.84
CA ARG A 363 -5.92 -5.68 -49.03
C ARG A 363 -4.52 -5.18 -49.47
N THR A 364 -4.19 -3.93 -49.17
CA THR A 364 -2.89 -3.30 -49.45
C THR A 364 -2.12 -2.90 -48.19
N GLY A 365 -2.69 -3.06 -46.99
CA GLY A 365 -2.03 -2.75 -45.72
C GLY A 365 -1.13 -3.84 -45.13
N ARG A 366 -1.08 -5.04 -45.71
CA ARG A 366 -0.32 -6.18 -45.14
C ARG A 366 1.11 -6.29 -45.68
N ALA A 367 1.37 -5.88 -46.93
CA ALA A 367 2.72 -5.91 -47.50
C ALA A 367 3.64 -4.81 -46.93
N LEU A 368 3.09 -3.64 -46.59
CA LEU A 368 3.86 -2.52 -46.04
C LEU A 368 4.33 -2.76 -44.59
N LYS A 369 3.58 -3.53 -43.80
CA LYS A 369 3.96 -3.86 -42.41
C LYS A 369 5.13 -4.85 -42.32
N TRP A 370 5.23 -5.80 -43.24
CA TRP A 370 6.36 -6.74 -43.26
C TRP A 370 7.64 -6.15 -43.87
N GLY A 371 7.51 -5.22 -44.82
CA GLY A 371 8.67 -4.53 -45.41
C GLY A 371 9.43 -3.65 -44.40
N VAL A 372 8.70 -2.92 -43.54
CA VAL A 372 9.32 -2.04 -42.51
C VAL A 372 9.94 -2.86 -41.38
N ALA A 373 9.32 -3.99 -40.99
CA ALA A 373 9.88 -4.88 -39.97
C ALA A 373 11.17 -5.59 -40.45
N ALA A 374 11.23 -6.03 -41.71
CA ALA A 374 12.43 -6.63 -42.28
C ALA A 374 13.59 -5.64 -42.40
N LEU A 375 13.31 -4.38 -42.75
CA LEU A 375 14.31 -3.31 -42.82
C LEU A 375 14.88 -2.94 -41.44
N LEU A 376 14.05 -2.94 -40.39
CA LEU A 376 14.50 -2.69 -39.02
C LEU A 376 15.33 -3.86 -38.45
N ILE A 377 14.97 -5.10 -38.78
CA ILE A 377 15.76 -6.28 -38.39
C ILE A 377 17.10 -6.31 -39.14
N ALA A 378 17.14 -5.95 -40.42
CA ALA A 378 18.39 -5.84 -41.17
C ALA A 378 19.30 -4.71 -40.64
N ALA A 379 18.72 -3.55 -40.27
CA ALA A 379 19.47 -2.45 -39.67
C ALA A 379 20.02 -2.78 -38.27
N LEU A 380 19.25 -3.49 -37.43
CA LEU A 380 19.70 -3.95 -36.12
C LEU A 380 20.71 -5.12 -36.22
N GLY A 381 20.57 -5.99 -37.21
CA GLY A 381 21.51 -7.09 -37.46
C GLY A 381 22.86 -6.63 -37.98
N LEU A 382 22.91 -5.60 -38.84
CA LEU A 382 24.17 -5.06 -39.37
C LEU A 382 24.94 -4.24 -38.32
N GLY A 383 24.26 -3.60 -37.37
CA GLY A 383 24.90 -2.92 -36.23
C GLY A 383 25.53 -3.89 -35.23
N SER A 384 24.94 -5.07 -35.04
CA SER A 384 25.42 -6.07 -34.08
C SER A 384 26.61 -6.91 -34.59
N TRP A 385 26.87 -6.95 -35.90
CA TRP A 385 28.00 -7.72 -36.45
C TRP A 385 29.32 -6.94 -36.42
N GLN A 386 29.29 -5.60 -36.48
CA GLN A 386 30.50 -4.77 -36.40
C GLN A 386 31.06 -4.60 -34.97
N LEU A 387 30.27 -4.87 -33.92
CA LEU A 387 30.75 -4.88 -32.53
C LEU A 387 31.29 -6.25 -32.08
N ALA A 388 30.92 -7.33 -32.77
CA ALA A 388 31.35 -8.68 -32.41
C ALA A 388 32.78 -8.99 -32.91
N ASP A 389 33.20 -8.39 -34.02
CA ASP A 389 34.55 -8.60 -34.59
C ASP A 389 35.65 -7.82 -33.84
N THR A 390 35.30 -6.76 -33.10
CA THR A 390 36.28 -5.93 -32.37
C THR A 390 36.59 -6.43 -30.95
N LEU A 391 35.84 -7.40 -30.44
CA LEU A 391 36.03 -7.99 -29.11
C LEU A 391 36.61 -9.42 -29.13
N LEU A 392 36.68 -10.07 -30.30
CA LEU A 392 37.20 -11.44 -30.44
C LEU A 392 38.69 -11.51 -30.89
N GLU A 393 39.33 -10.38 -31.22
CA GLU A 393 40.75 -10.35 -31.64
C GLU A 393 41.78 -9.91 -30.58
N ARG A 394 41.38 -9.66 -29.32
CA ARG A 394 42.33 -9.31 -28.23
C ARG A 394 42.46 -10.39 -27.14
N GLY A 395 42.22 -11.63 -27.50
CA GLY A 395 42.15 -12.76 -26.59
C GLY A 395 43.25 -13.83 -26.71
N THR A 396 44.41 -13.58 -27.32
CA THR A 396 45.50 -14.58 -27.33
C THR A 396 46.89 -13.96 -27.56
N GLN A 397 47.68 -13.78 -26.49
CA GLN A 397 48.95 -14.51 -26.27
C GLN A 397 49.79 -13.95 -25.10
N LYS A 398 50.28 -14.90 -24.29
CA LYS A 398 51.29 -14.80 -23.23
C LYS A 398 52.68 -14.42 -23.76
N GLY A 399 53.46 -13.74 -22.92
CA GLY A 399 54.88 -14.11 -22.69
C GLY A 399 55.91 -12.98 -22.81
N ASN A 400 56.48 -12.61 -21.65
CA ASN A 400 57.82 -12.05 -21.39
C ASN A 400 58.69 -11.53 -22.55
N SER A 401 59.17 -10.29 -22.45
CA SER A 401 60.59 -9.96 -22.17
C SER A 401 60.93 -8.48 -22.46
N GLY A 402 61.70 -7.86 -21.56
CA GLY A 402 62.88 -7.03 -21.88
C GLY A 402 62.73 -5.65 -22.55
N THR A 403 63.02 -4.63 -21.74
CA THR A 403 64.08 -3.62 -21.99
C THR A 403 63.78 -2.39 -22.89
N SER A 404 63.76 -1.24 -22.21
CA SER A 404 64.37 0.06 -22.57
C SER A 404 63.68 1.08 -23.50
N ASN A 405 63.43 2.24 -22.88
CA ASN A 405 63.66 3.63 -23.31
C ASN A 405 63.25 4.09 -24.72
N ASN A 406 62.29 5.03 -24.78
CA ASN A 406 62.63 6.38 -25.24
C ASN A 406 61.57 7.43 -24.87
N THR A 407 62.08 8.56 -24.36
CA THR A 407 61.35 9.78 -24.01
C THR A 407 61.07 10.62 -25.26
N LYS A 408 59.84 11.12 -25.41
CA LYS A 408 59.60 12.44 -26.00
C LYS A 408 58.28 13.04 -25.48
N PRO A 409 58.25 14.34 -25.13
CA PRO A 409 57.09 15.00 -24.56
C PRO A 409 56.20 15.56 -25.68
N GLY A 410 54.90 15.37 -25.57
CA GLY A 410 53.91 15.89 -26.50
C GLY A 410 52.56 15.93 -25.79
N THR A 411 52.08 17.14 -25.61
CA THR A 411 50.85 17.54 -24.95
C THR A 411 49.64 16.79 -25.51
N ASP A 412 48.99 15.97 -24.68
CA ASP A 412 47.62 15.52 -24.91
C ASP A 412 46.89 15.62 -23.57
N ASP A 413 45.95 16.57 -23.51
CA ASP A 413 44.84 16.59 -22.56
C ASP A 413 43.99 15.34 -22.81
N ASN A 414 44.46 14.20 -22.30
CA ASN A 414 43.57 13.08 -21.99
C ASN A 414 43.06 13.31 -20.57
N PRO A 415 41.74 13.23 -20.30
CA PRO A 415 41.26 13.05 -18.94
C PRO A 415 42.03 11.86 -18.37
N LYS A 416 42.79 12.13 -17.33
CA LYS A 416 43.50 11.13 -16.53
C LYS A 416 42.45 10.09 -16.17
N GLU A 417 42.50 8.89 -16.75
CA GLU A 417 41.78 7.74 -16.22
C GLU A 417 42.28 7.56 -14.79
N THR A 418 41.50 8.10 -13.84
CA THR A 418 41.71 7.93 -12.42
C THR A 418 41.60 6.43 -12.14
N GLY A 419 42.71 5.83 -11.69
CA GLY A 419 42.69 4.45 -11.21
C GLY A 419 41.65 4.26 -10.10
N PRO A 420 41.24 3.00 -9.82
CA PRO A 420 40.22 2.73 -8.81
C PRO A 420 40.68 3.32 -7.47
N GLY A 421 39.83 4.18 -6.91
CA GLY A 421 40.09 4.90 -5.65
C GLY A 421 40.36 3.96 -4.47
N GLU A 422 40.99 4.46 -3.41
CA GLU A 422 41.27 3.65 -2.22
C GLU A 422 39.97 3.35 -1.44
N PRO A 423 39.75 2.11 -0.96
CA PRO A 423 38.56 1.78 -0.18
C PRO A 423 38.47 2.60 1.12
N LEU A 424 37.35 3.29 1.32
CA LEU A 424 37.03 4.01 2.54
C LEU A 424 36.58 3.04 3.64
N LYS A 425 37.02 3.30 4.87
CA LYS A 425 36.52 2.58 6.04
C LYS A 425 35.04 2.93 6.28
N ILE A 426 34.20 1.91 6.26
CA ILE A 426 32.80 1.95 6.69
C ILE A 426 32.75 1.81 8.22
N GLN A 427 32.00 2.69 8.88
CA GLN A 427 31.86 2.71 10.34
C GLN A 427 30.68 1.86 10.81
N ASP A 428 29.55 1.92 10.11
CA ASP A 428 28.36 1.14 10.42
C ASP A 428 27.48 0.94 9.18
N VAL A 429 26.55 -0.01 9.25
CA VAL A 429 25.54 -0.27 8.22
C VAL A 429 24.19 -0.51 8.86
N SER A 430 23.15 0.08 8.27
CA SER A 430 21.77 -0.10 8.70
C SER A 430 20.87 -0.41 7.51
N VAL A 431 19.70 -0.99 7.78
CA VAL A 431 18.73 -1.33 6.74
C VAL A 431 17.81 -0.14 6.52
N LEU A 432 17.62 0.24 5.26
CA LEU A 432 16.53 1.11 4.85
C LEU A 432 15.26 0.25 4.76
N GLY A 433 14.26 0.58 5.56
CA GLY A 433 13.02 -0.21 5.66
C GLY A 433 13.05 -1.20 6.83
N ASN A 434 11.92 -1.88 7.05
CA ASN A 434 11.69 -2.71 8.24
C ASN A 434 11.49 -4.20 7.92
N SER A 435 11.40 -4.55 6.63
CA SER A 435 10.99 -5.88 6.20
C SER A 435 12.15 -6.88 6.11
N VAL A 436 13.40 -6.40 6.10
CA VAL A 436 14.59 -7.25 6.10
C VAL A 436 15.31 -7.16 7.44
N LYS A 437 15.73 -8.30 7.99
CA LYS A 437 16.33 -8.40 9.32
C LYS A 437 17.56 -7.48 9.45
N PRO A 438 17.56 -6.48 10.34
CA PRO A 438 18.70 -5.56 10.53
C PRO A 438 20.01 -6.27 10.90
N ALA A 439 19.91 -7.40 11.61
CA ALA A 439 21.06 -8.24 11.98
C ALA A 439 21.83 -8.82 10.77
N LEU A 440 21.27 -8.76 9.55
CA LEU A 440 21.96 -9.19 8.34
C LEU A 440 22.73 -8.05 7.66
N ALA A 441 22.53 -6.78 8.02
CA ALA A 441 23.22 -5.66 7.38
C ALA A 441 24.76 -5.75 7.50
N PRO A 442 25.36 -6.11 8.65
CA PRO A 442 26.82 -6.21 8.76
C PRO A 442 27.47 -7.20 7.79
N LYS A 443 26.68 -8.13 7.22
CA LYS A 443 27.15 -9.08 6.21
C LYS A 443 27.53 -8.43 4.89
N THR A 444 27.08 -7.21 4.64
CA THR A 444 27.40 -6.51 3.38
C THR A 444 28.76 -5.82 3.41
N ILE A 445 29.51 -5.92 4.50
CA ILE A 445 30.81 -5.26 4.69
C ILE A 445 31.82 -6.18 5.42
N ASP A 446 31.54 -7.48 5.50
CA ASP A 446 32.33 -8.44 6.27
C ASP A 446 33.53 -9.02 5.49
N GLY A 447 33.65 -8.70 4.20
CA GLY A 447 34.69 -9.21 3.30
C GLY A 447 34.39 -10.59 2.73
N ASP A 448 33.26 -11.20 3.06
CA ASP A 448 32.83 -12.51 2.59
C ASP A 448 31.77 -12.37 1.48
N HIS A 449 32.20 -12.58 0.24
CA HIS A 449 31.32 -12.48 -0.94
C HIS A 449 30.23 -13.58 -1.01
N GLU A 450 30.26 -14.60 -0.16
CA GLU A 450 29.21 -15.63 -0.03
C GLU A 450 28.20 -15.29 1.08
N SER A 451 28.58 -14.41 2.00
CA SER A 451 27.74 -13.79 3.02
C SER A 451 26.80 -12.78 2.36
N ALA A 452 25.58 -12.60 2.87
CA ALA A 452 24.64 -11.65 2.29
C ALA A 452 23.63 -11.10 3.29
N TRP A 453 23.34 -9.81 3.14
CA TRP A 453 22.02 -9.27 3.47
C TRP A 453 21.06 -9.74 2.39
N VAL A 454 20.10 -10.57 2.79
CA VAL A 454 19.17 -11.19 1.85
C VAL A 454 17.75 -10.94 2.29
N THR A 455 16.93 -10.57 1.32
CA THR A 455 15.51 -10.34 1.51
C THR A 455 14.76 -11.65 1.84
N PRO A 456 13.63 -11.56 2.56
CA PRO A 456 12.61 -12.61 2.52
C PRO A 456 12.13 -12.86 1.09
N GLU A 457 11.49 -14.00 0.85
CA GLU A 457 10.83 -14.23 -0.42
C GLU A 457 9.49 -13.46 -0.46
N TYR A 458 9.30 -12.67 -1.51
CA TYR A 458 8.07 -11.91 -1.75
C TYR A 458 7.29 -12.52 -2.90
N TYR A 459 5.98 -12.65 -2.77
CA TYR A 459 5.12 -13.22 -3.81
C TYR A 459 4.36 -12.12 -4.57
N ASN A 460 3.90 -12.47 -5.77
CA ASN A 460 3.10 -11.63 -6.69
C ASN A 460 3.81 -10.45 -7.36
N TYR A 461 4.67 -9.70 -6.65
CA TYR A 461 5.32 -8.51 -7.18
C TYR A 461 6.80 -8.39 -6.83
N ALA A 462 7.61 -7.97 -7.81
CA ALA A 462 9.06 -7.81 -7.67
C ALA A 462 9.47 -6.68 -6.71
N ASN A 463 8.64 -5.65 -6.55
CA ASN A 463 8.90 -4.53 -5.66
C ASN A 463 8.49 -4.86 -4.22
N PHE A 464 9.18 -5.83 -3.62
CA PHE A 464 8.96 -6.25 -2.23
C PHE A 464 7.50 -6.63 -1.93
N GLY A 465 6.80 -7.23 -2.90
CA GLY A 465 5.39 -7.61 -2.75
C GLY A 465 4.41 -6.45 -2.66
N ARG A 466 4.80 -5.21 -3.04
CA ARG A 466 4.01 -3.98 -2.86
C ARG A 466 3.63 -3.71 -1.40
N LEU A 467 4.53 -4.01 -0.48
CA LEU A 467 4.35 -3.66 0.92
C LEU A 467 4.47 -2.15 1.10
N GLU A 468 3.54 -1.56 1.83
CA GLU A 468 3.48 -0.11 2.08
C GLU A 468 4.74 0.43 2.76
N GLN A 469 5.40 -0.40 3.59
CA GLN A 469 6.63 -0.03 4.30
C GLN A 469 7.87 -0.02 3.40
N GLU A 470 7.82 -0.67 2.23
CA GLU A 470 8.91 -0.76 1.25
C GLU A 470 8.46 -0.20 -0.11
N ASN A 471 7.45 0.69 -0.12
CA ASN A 471 6.88 1.26 -1.35
C ASN A 471 7.92 2.01 -2.18
N ASP A 472 8.88 2.64 -1.51
CA ASP A 472 9.99 3.32 -2.15
C ASP A 472 11.13 2.36 -2.50
N GLY A 473 11.14 1.13 -1.97
CA GLY A 473 12.23 0.18 -2.03
C GLY A 473 12.80 -0.13 -0.63
N SER A 474 13.83 -0.96 -0.60
CA SER A 474 14.59 -1.37 0.59
C SER A 474 16.07 -1.28 0.29
N GLY A 475 16.94 -1.39 1.28
CA GLY A 475 18.37 -1.33 0.99
C GLY A 475 19.28 -1.25 2.20
N ILE A 476 20.53 -0.88 1.93
CA ILE A 476 21.56 -0.70 2.97
C ILE A 476 22.01 0.75 2.97
N ILE A 477 21.90 1.38 4.14
CA ILE A 477 22.48 2.67 4.46
C ILE A 477 23.87 2.41 5.06
N VAL A 478 24.89 2.91 4.40
CA VAL A 478 26.29 2.86 4.79
C VAL A 478 26.66 4.15 5.50
N ASP A 479 27.12 4.06 6.75
CA ASP A 479 27.68 5.17 7.52
C ASP A 479 29.22 5.13 7.45
N LEU A 480 29.84 6.17 6.91
CA LEU A 480 31.30 6.32 6.85
C LEU A 480 31.91 6.87 8.16
N GLY A 481 31.08 7.18 9.16
CA GLY A 481 31.41 7.75 10.46
C GLY A 481 31.53 9.27 10.45
N GLU A 482 31.99 9.84 9.34
CA GLU A 482 32.13 11.28 9.11
C GLU A 482 31.99 11.58 7.61
N ALA A 483 31.80 12.86 7.25
CA ALA A 483 31.71 13.26 5.86
C ALA A 483 33.07 13.12 5.15
N LYS A 484 33.13 12.21 4.15
CA LYS A 484 34.31 11.91 3.33
C LYS A 484 33.99 12.13 1.86
N ASP A 485 35.03 12.32 1.06
CA ASP A 485 34.88 12.46 -0.39
C ASP A 485 34.79 11.05 -1.00
N VAL A 486 33.64 10.73 -1.60
CA VAL A 486 33.36 9.46 -2.26
C VAL A 486 33.56 9.64 -3.76
N SER A 487 34.47 8.86 -4.35
CA SER A 487 34.80 8.88 -5.78
C SER A 487 34.24 7.67 -6.53
N GLY A 488 33.74 6.66 -5.83
CA GLY A 488 33.17 5.48 -6.47
C GLY A 488 32.62 4.47 -5.49
N LEU A 489 32.07 3.39 -6.04
CA LEU A 489 31.43 2.33 -5.30
C LEU A 489 31.50 1.00 -6.05
N GLU A 490 31.72 -0.08 -5.34
CA GLU A 490 31.57 -1.45 -5.84
C GLU A 490 30.54 -2.18 -4.97
N VAL A 491 29.58 -2.84 -5.61
CA VAL A 491 28.57 -3.64 -4.92
C VAL A 491 28.41 -5.00 -5.58
N ASP A 492 28.56 -6.05 -4.78
CA ASP A 492 28.26 -7.42 -5.20
C ASP A 492 26.85 -7.78 -4.74
N MET A 493 26.04 -8.26 -5.68
CA MET A 493 24.63 -8.57 -5.50
C MET A 493 24.41 -10.07 -5.29
N TYR A 494 23.49 -10.41 -4.40
CA TYR A 494 23.08 -11.80 -4.13
C TYR A 494 22.58 -12.54 -5.37
N ALA A 495 21.83 -11.82 -6.22
CA ALA A 495 21.28 -12.34 -7.47
C ALA A 495 21.33 -11.27 -8.56
N SER A 496 21.45 -11.72 -9.81
CA SER A 496 21.32 -10.84 -10.98
C SER A 496 19.87 -10.48 -11.23
N GLY A 497 19.64 -9.29 -11.81
CA GLY A 497 18.32 -8.80 -12.15
C GLY A 497 17.60 -8.06 -11.03
N GLN A 498 18.31 -7.53 -10.04
CA GLN A 498 17.79 -6.54 -9.10
C GLN A 498 17.77 -5.16 -9.76
N THR A 499 16.74 -4.36 -9.49
CA THR A 499 16.71 -2.95 -9.92
C THR A 499 17.25 -2.10 -8.76
N VAL A 500 18.42 -1.49 -8.97
CA VAL A 500 19.20 -0.83 -7.91
C VAL A 500 19.66 0.56 -8.36
N GLU A 501 19.70 1.50 -7.42
CA GLU A 501 20.41 2.77 -7.55
C GLU A 501 21.28 3.03 -6.31
N VAL A 502 22.28 3.88 -6.45
CA VAL A 502 23.10 4.36 -5.33
C VAL A 502 22.82 5.84 -5.13
N LEU A 503 22.50 6.21 -3.89
CA LEU A 503 22.20 7.58 -3.48
C LEU A 503 23.14 8.02 -2.35
N ALA A 504 23.33 9.32 -2.19
CA ALA A 504 24.12 9.93 -1.12
C ALA A 504 23.29 11.01 -0.41
N ALA A 505 23.44 11.08 0.90
CA ALA A 505 22.87 12.15 1.72
C ALA A 505 23.74 13.42 1.63
N PRO A 506 23.18 14.60 1.94
CA PRO A 506 23.97 15.80 2.21
C PRO A 506 25.04 15.56 3.29
N ALA A 507 26.17 16.26 3.20
CA ALA A 507 27.31 16.08 4.11
C ALA A 507 27.00 16.38 5.59
N ASP A 508 25.96 17.18 5.85
CA ASP A 508 25.48 17.58 7.18
C ASP A 508 24.31 16.71 7.70
N ALA A 509 23.91 15.68 6.96
CA ALA A 509 22.88 14.74 7.40
C ALA A 509 23.30 14.04 8.70
N ALA A 510 22.42 14.02 9.70
CA ALA A 510 22.72 13.46 11.01
C ALA A 510 22.52 11.94 11.09
N ASN A 511 21.36 11.44 10.65
CA ASN A 511 21.02 10.01 10.60
C ASN A 511 19.83 9.77 9.65
N PRO A 512 20.06 9.69 8.33
CA PRO A 512 18.99 9.59 7.34
C PRO A 512 18.32 8.21 7.36
N GLY A 513 17.01 8.15 7.57
CA GLY A 513 16.23 6.91 7.64
C GLY A 513 15.19 6.72 6.52
N THR A 514 15.11 7.65 5.58
CA THR A 514 14.16 7.62 4.45
C THR A 514 14.89 7.92 3.14
N VAL A 515 14.38 7.38 2.02
CA VAL A 515 14.98 7.59 0.69
C VAL A 515 15.10 9.08 0.36
N GLY A 516 14.09 9.88 0.72
CA GLY A 516 14.07 11.33 0.48
C GLY A 516 15.19 12.11 1.18
N ALA A 517 15.85 11.54 2.19
CA ALA A 517 17.01 12.15 2.83
C ALA A 517 18.31 11.99 2.00
N PHE A 518 18.30 11.18 0.95
CA PHE A 518 19.42 10.95 0.04
C PHE A 518 19.23 11.70 -1.29
N SER A 519 19.47 13.02 -1.25
CA SER A 519 19.18 13.93 -2.36
C SER A 519 20.14 13.84 -3.55
N HIS A 520 21.30 13.19 -3.40
CA HIS A 520 22.32 13.10 -4.45
C HIS A 520 22.33 11.71 -5.08
N ARG A 521 22.04 11.60 -6.36
CA ARG A 521 22.06 10.33 -7.09
C ARG A 521 23.44 10.04 -7.65
N ILE A 522 24.04 8.91 -7.26
CA ILE A 522 25.36 8.44 -7.73
C ILE A 522 25.21 7.60 -9.01
N THR A 523 24.26 6.67 -9.04
CA THR A 523 23.96 5.85 -10.23
C THR A 523 22.53 6.04 -10.71
N LYS A 524 22.27 5.73 -11.98
CA LYS A 524 20.89 5.64 -12.48
C LYS A 524 20.21 4.42 -11.85
N LEU A 525 18.89 4.52 -11.67
CA LEU A 525 18.07 3.38 -11.30
C LEU A 525 17.95 2.45 -12.50
N GLU A 526 18.59 1.29 -12.41
CA GLU A 526 18.61 0.32 -13.49
C GLU A 526 18.69 -1.12 -12.98
N ARG A 527 18.34 -2.05 -13.85
CA ARG A 527 18.41 -3.48 -13.56
C ARG A 527 19.85 -3.95 -13.72
N THR A 528 20.48 -4.38 -12.63
CA THR A 528 21.90 -4.72 -12.61
C THR A 528 22.14 -6.22 -12.70
N ASP A 529 23.33 -6.60 -13.18
CA ASP A 529 23.85 -7.95 -13.03
C ASP A 529 24.32 -8.21 -11.58
N LYS A 530 25.10 -9.27 -11.35
CA LYS A 530 25.64 -9.61 -10.02
C LYS A 530 26.64 -8.60 -9.46
N LYS A 531 27.12 -7.64 -10.27
CA LYS A 531 28.05 -6.60 -9.85
C LYS A 531 27.58 -5.24 -10.34
N LEU A 532 27.63 -4.25 -9.46
CA LEU A 532 27.43 -2.84 -9.77
C LEU A 532 28.74 -2.10 -9.45
N GLN A 533 29.29 -1.40 -10.43
CA GLN A 533 30.46 -0.54 -10.24
C GLN A 533 30.13 0.86 -10.72
N ALA A 534 30.47 1.85 -9.90
CA ALA A 534 30.25 3.26 -10.21
C ALA A 534 31.51 4.06 -9.90
N THR A 535 31.94 4.87 -10.86
CA THR A 535 33.03 5.84 -10.67
C THR A 535 32.47 7.23 -10.94
N LEU A 536 32.72 8.15 -10.01
CA LEU A 536 32.28 9.54 -10.07
C LEU A 536 33.38 10.40 -10.67
N GLU A 537 33.06 11.14 -11.73
CA GLU A 537 34.00 12.12 -12.31
C GLU A 537 34.36 13.23 -11.32
N THR A 538 33.41 13.62 -10.47
CA THR A 538 33.60 14.58 -9.38
C THR A 538 33.26 13.90 -8.05
N PRO A 539 34.21 13.80 -7.10
CA PRO A 539 33.93 13.22 -5.79
C PRO A 539 32.80 13.96 -5.07
N ILE A 540 31.92 13.20 -4.41
CA ILE A 540 30.82 13.74 -3.62
C ILE A 540 31.18 13.63 -2.14
N ARG A 541 31.12 14.76 -1.42
CA ARG A 541 31.33 14.77 0.02
C ARG A 541 30.06 14.32 0.74
N THR A 542 30.10 13.16 1.40
CA THR A 542 28.97 12.60 2.15
C THR A 542 29.44 11.75 3.33
N ARG A 543 28.61 11.64 4.37
CA ARG A 543 28.77 10.64 5.43
C ARG A 543 27.98 9.36 5.14
N TYR A 544 26.83 9.48 4.47
CA TYR A 544 25.89 8.38 4.26
C TYR A 544 25.67 8.10 2.78
N VAL A 545 25.76 6.81 2.43
CA VAL A 545 25.45 6.28 1.10
C VAL A 545 24.36 5.23 1.24
N LEU A 546 23.36 5.26 0.37
CA LEU A 546 22.28 4.30 0.32
C LEU A 546 22.39 3.44 -0.94
N ILE A 547 22.46 2.12 -0.75
CA ILE A 547 22.31 1.14 -1.82
C ILE A 547 20.83 0.78 -1.88
N HIS A 548 20.12 1.42 -2.80
CA HIS A 548 18.68 1.40 -2.87
C HIS A 548 18.19 0.34 -3.87
N VAL A 549 17.53 -0.70 -3.38
CA VAL A 549 16.93 -1.76 -4.17
C VAL A 549 15.43 -1.50 -4.29
N THR A 550 14.91 -1.42 -5.50
CA THR A 550 13.49 -1.10 -5.77
C THR A 550 12.71 -2.29 -6.31
N GLU A 551 13.37 -3.21 -7.01
CA GLU A 551 12.77 -4.45 -7.50
C GLU A 551 13.73 -5.64 -7.34
N LEU A 552 13.16 -6.79 -7.00
CA LEU A 552 13.86 -8.04 -6.76
C LEU A 552 13.72 -8.98 -7.97
N PRO A 553 14.72 -9.81 -8.27
CA PRO A 553 14.64 -10.80 -9.33
C PRO A 553 13.75 -11.96 -8.90
N ALA A 554 13.20 -12.67 -9.89
CA ALA A 554 12.42 -13.86 -9.65
C ALA A 554 13.29 -14.98 -9.05
N SER A 555 12.78 -15.66 -8.03
CA SER A 555 13.44 -16.77 -7.34
C SER A 555 12.40 -17.71 -6.77
N GLY A 556 12.51 -19.03 -7.01
CA GLY A 556 11.74 -20.05 -6.26
C GLY A 556 10.21 -20.05 -6.37
N GLY A 557 9.62 -19.21 -7.23
CA GLY A 557 8.15 -19.00 -7.32
C GLY A 557 7.69 -17.65 -6.78
N GLY A 558 8.59 -16.88 -6.16
CA GLY A 558 8.42 -15.47 -5.81
C GLY A 558 9.55 -14.60 -6.34
N TYR A 559 9.90 -13.59 -5.56
CA TYR A 559 10.92 -12.59 -5.84
C TYR A 559 11.82 -12.45 -4.63
N ARG A 560 13.14 -12.52 -4.86
CA ARG A 560 14.13 -12.49 -3.78
C ARG A 560 15.45 -11.95 -4.30
N GLY A 561 16.00 -10.99 -3.57
CA GLY A 561 17.29 -10.38 -3.83
C GLY A 561 18.09 -10.15 -2.54
N GLY A 562 19.17 -9.40 -2.66
CA GLY A 562 20.10 -9.13 -1.57
C GLY A 562 21.42 -8.53 -2.06
N ILE A 563 22.26 -8.19 -1.11
CA ILE A 563 23.58 -7.59 -1.31
C ILE A 563 24.58 -8.46 -0.54
N ASN A 564 25.66 -8.86 -1.21
CA ASN A 564 26.75 -9.62 -0.61
C ASN A 564 27.81 -8.72 0.01
N GLU A 565 28.28 -7.71 -0.73
CA GLU A 565 29.44 -6.92 -0.33
C GLU A 565 29.33 -5.50 -0.88
N ILE A 566 29.75 -4.50 -0.10
CA ILE A 566 29.73 -3.07 -0.45
C ILE A 566 31.11 -2.49 -0.14
N LYS A 567 31.73 -1.89 -1.14
CA LYS A 567 32.96 -1.10 -0.98
C LYS A 567 32.73 0.32 -1.46
N VAL A 568 33.00 1.29 -0.60
CA VAL A 568 32.98 2.72 -0.94
C VAL A 568 34.41 3.15 -1.25
N LEU A 569 34.63 3.86 -2.35
CA LEU A 569 35.96 4.29 -2.79
C LEU A 569 36.13 5.80 -2.58
N GLY A 570 37.30 6.21 -2.09
CA GLY A 570 37.72 7.61 -1.96
C GLY A 570 38.49 8.07 -3.20
N PRO A 571 38.72 9.38 -3.40
CA PRO A 571 39.51 9.87 -4.52
C PRO A 571 40.88 9.18 -4.57
N ALA A 572 41.36 8.90 -5.79
CA ALA A 572 42.71 8.36 -5.97
C ALA A 572 43.73 9.37 -5.43
N SER A 573 44.54 8.92 -4.47
CA SER A 573 45.61 9.69 -3.84
C SER A 573 46.70 10.14 -4.82
#